data_AF-A0A1J3H6D5-F1
#
_entry.id   AF-A0A1J3H6D5-F1
#
_cell.length_a   1.000
_cell.length_b   1.000
_cell.length_c   1.000
_cell.angle_alpha   90.00
_cell.angle_beta   90.00
_cell.angle_gamma   90.00
#
_symmetry.space_group_name_H-M   'P 1'
#
loop_
_entity.id
_entity.type
_entity.pdbx_description
1 polymer ?
#
loop_
_entity_poly.entity_id
_entity_poly.type
_entity_poly.pdbx_seq_one_letter_code
_entity_poly.pdbx_strand_id
1 'polypeptide(L)'
;FPHRKGNLFKIQYYMTWVDANGTEASLNMMKEFYEVAEPYVSSNPREAFFNYRDIDIGSNPSGQTNVDEALIYGSKYFLGNLKRLMQVKASYDP
;
A
#
# COMPACT_ATOMS: atom_id res chain seq x y z
N PHE A 1 4.75 11.76 3.18
CA PHE A 1 3.45 11.96 2.51
C PHE A 1 3.66 12.69 1.19
N PRO A 2 3.83 11.93 0.09
CA PRO A 2 4.27 12.47 -1.19
C PRO A 2 3.11 12.88 -2.13
N HIS A 3 1.89 12.39 -1.89
CA HIS A 3 0.73 12.62 -2.76
C HIS A 3 0.23 14.07 -2.63
N ARG A 4 0.69 14.95 -3.53
CA ARG A 4 0.45 16.41 -3.52
C ARG A 4 -0.13 16.87 -4.86
N LYS A 5 0.39 17.97 -5.43
CA LYS A 5 -0.01 18.53 -6.73
C LYS A 5 -0.11 17.41 -7.77
N GLY A 6 -1.23 17.39 -8.51
CA GLY A 6 -1.53 16.35 -9.51
C GLY A 6 -2.59 15.34 -9.03
N ASN A 7 -2.80 15.20 -7.72
CA ASN A 7 -3.88 14.39 -7.17
C ASN A 7 -5.17 15.22 -7.03
N LEU A 8 -6.28 14.77 -7.64
CA LEU A 8 -7.58 15.43 -7.54
C LEU A 8 -8.28 15.12 -6.21
N PHE A 9 -8.30 13.84 -5.84
CA PHE A 9 -8.87 13.34 -4.61
C PHE A 9 -8.20 12.01 -4.23
N LYS A 10 -8.45 11.54 -3.00
CA LYS A 10 -8.10 10.19 -2.53
C LYS A 10 -9.40 9.42 -2.34
N ILE A 11 -9.44 8.18 -2.80
CA ILE A 11 -10.55 7.26 -2.57
C ILE A 11 -10.13 6.16 -1.60
N GLN A 12 -11.01 5.79 -0.68
CA GLN A 12 -10.83 4.65 0.21
C GLN A 12 -11.96 3.65 -0.08
N TYR A 13 -11.58 2.40 -0.31
CA TYR A 13 -12.51 1.28 -0.36
C TYR A 13 -12.55 0.66 1.03
N TYR A 14 -13.74 0.43 1.55
CA TYR A 14 -13.93 -0.10 2.89
C TYR A 14 -15.17 -0.97 2.93
N MET A 15 -15.08 -2.06 3.66
CA MET A 15 -16.17 -3.02 3.84
C MET A 15 -16.18 -3.49 5.29
N THR A 16 -17.39 -3.70 5.81
CA THR A 16 -17.65 -4.32 7.12
C THR A 16 -18.61 -5.46 6.93
N TRP A 17 -18.41 -6.54 7.67
CA TRP A 17 -19.30 -7.68 7.72
C TRP A 17 -19.49 -8.12 9.17
N VAL A 18 -20.67 -8.68 9.46
CA VAL A 18 -21.05 -9.14 10.82
C VAL A 18 -20.82 -10.64 10.98
N ASP A 19 -21.04 -11.41 9.91
CA ASP A 19 -20.81 -12.85 9.91
C ASP A 19 -19.32 -13.17 9.78
N ALA A 20 -18.76 -13.84 10.78
CA ALA A 20 -17.36 -14.24 10.78
C ALA A 20 -17.00 -15.12 9.56
N ASN A 21 -17.94 -15.94 9.08
CA ASN A 21 -17.76 -16.78 7.90
C ASN A 21 -17.71 -15.96 6.59
N GLY A 22 -18.15 -14.69 6.62
CA GLY A 22 -18.12 -13.79 5.48
C GLY A 22 -16.75 -13.18 5.18
N THR A 23 -15.73 -13.44 6.00
CA THR A 23 -14.41 -12.82 5.90
C THR A 23 -13.74 -13.06 4.55
N GLU A 24 -13.66 -14.32 4.11
CA GLU A 24 -13.01 -14.67 2.84
C GLU A 24 -13.74 -14.04 1.64
N ALA A 25 -15.06 -14.17 1.60
CA ALA A 25 -15.88 -13.59 0.53
C ALA A 25 -15.74 -12.06 0.47
N SER A 26 -15.71 -11.39 1.62
CA SER A 26 -15.57 -9.93 1.71
C SER A 26 -14.19 -9.45 1.25
N LEU A 27 -13.13 -10.16 1.64
CA LEU A 27 -11.77 -9.87 1.18
C LEU A 27 -11.63 -10.09 -0.33
N ASN A 28 -12.21 -11.17 -0.87
CA ASN A 28 -12.19 -11.45 -2.31
C ASN A 28 -12.94 -10.37 -3.11
N MET A 29 -14.11 -9.92 -2.62
CA MET A 29 -14.85 -8.83 -3.25
C MET A 29 -14.05 -7.51 -3.25
N MET A 30 -13.36 -7.21 -2.14
CA MET A 30 -12.51 -6.02 -2.05
C MET A 30 -11.31 -6.08 -3.01
N LYS A 31 -10.71 -7.26 -3.19
CA LYS A 31 -9.64 -7.48 -4.17
C LYS A 31 -10.14 -7.29 -5.59
N GLU A 32 -11.26 -7.90 -5.95
CA GLU A 32 -11.88 -7.73 -7.27
C GLU A 32 -12.20 -6.25 -7.55
N PHE A 33 -12.78 -5.55 -6.58
CA PHE A 33 -13.07 -4.12 -6.72
C PHE A 33 -11.79 -3.29 -6.91
N TYR A 34 -10.73 -3.59 -6.16
CA TYR A 34 -9.43 -2.94 -6.32
C TYR A 34 -8.86 -3.17 -7.73
N GLU A 35 -8.93 -4.39 -8.27
CA GLU A 35 -8.49 -4.68 -9.64
C GLU A 35 -9.31 -3.92 -10.69
N VAL A 36 -10.64 -3.90 -10.57
CA VAL A 36 -11.53 -3.15 -11.49
C VAL A 36 -11.19 -1.65 -11.53
N ALA A 37 -10.72 -1.09 -10.41
CA ALA A 37 -10.35 0.32 -10.33
C ALA A 37 -8.99 0.64 -10.98
N GLU A 38 -8.15 -0.35 -11.29
CA GLU A 38 -6.77 -0.16 -11.76
C GLU A 38 -6.62 0.85 -12.92
N PRO A 39 -7.40 0.80 -14.02
CA PRO A 39 -7.19 1.72 -15.14
C PRO A 39 -7.62 3.16 -14.86
N TYR A 40 -8.28 3.43 -13.73
CA TYR A 40 -8.85 4.74 -13.41
C TYR A 40 -8.11 5.49 -12.30
N VAL A 41 -7.11 4.86 -11.68
CA VAL A 41 -6.35 5.44 -10.57
C VAL A 41 -4.91 5.72 -10.97
N SER A 42 -4.11 6.27 -10.06
CA SER A 42 -2.67 6.47 -10.26
C SER A 42 -2.00 5.17 -10.75
N SER A 43 -1.01 5.31 -11.62
CA SER A 43 -0.16 4.20 -12.08
C SER A 43 1.30 4.62 -12.09
N ASN A 44 2.21 3.64 -12.05
CA ASN A 44 3.67 3.83 -12.08
C ASN A 44 4.25 4.75 -10.97
N PRO A 45 4.04 4.44 -9.68
CA PRO A 45 3.34 3.28 -9.14
C PRO A 45 1.84 3.54 -8.91
N ARG A 46 1.07 2.47 -8.67
CA ARG A 46 -0.26 2.62 -8.08
C ARG A 46 -0.09 3.05 -6.62
N GLU A 47 -0.35 4.34 -6.37
CA GLU A 47 -0.06 5.00 -5.10
C GLU A 47 -0.96 4.47 -3.98
N ALA A 48 -0.41 4.40 -2.76
CA ALA A 48 -1.09 3.89 -1.57
C ALA A 48 -0.89 4.83 -0.40
N PHE A 49 -1.85 4.87 0.53
CA PHE A 49 -1.78 5.77 1.67
C PHE A 49 -1.40 5.03 2.96
N PHE A 50 -0.22 5.32 3.52
CA PHE A 50 0.37 4.57 4.63
C PHE A 50 -0.51 4.41 5.88
N ASN A 51 -1.41 5.37 6.19
CA ASN A 51 -2.28 5.23 7.36
C ASN A 51 -3.42 4.22 7.16
N TYR A 52 -3.69 3.81 5.92
CA TYR A 52 -4.54 2.67 5.60
C TYR A 52 -3.62 1.54 5.19
N ARG A 53 -3.08 0.84 6.19
CA ARG A 53 -2.10 -0.22 5.95
C ARG A 53 -2.76 -1.36 5.18
N ASP A 54 -2.17 -1.64 4.03
CA ASP A 54 -2.58 -2.72 3.13
C ASP A 54 -1.42 -3.70 2.98
N ILE A 55 -1.66 -4.97 3.31
CA ILE A 55 -0.68 -6.05 3.20
C ILE A 55 -0.66 -6.64 1.78
N ASP A 56 -1.74 -6.49 1.01
CA ASP A 56 -1.87 -7.04 -0.33
C ASP A 56 -0.98 -6.30 -1.35
N ILE A 57 -0.54 -5.07 -1.04
CA ILE A 57 0.39 -4.33 -1.91
C ILE A 57 1.86 -4.74 -1.75
N GLY A 58 2.16 -5.59 -0.75
CA GLY A 58 3.49 -6.15 -0.46
C GLY A 58 3.87 -6.08 1.02
N SER A 59 4.67 -7.04 1.47
CA SER A 59 5.16 -7.13 2.86
C SER A 59 6.46 -7.93 2.92
N ASN A 60 7.28 -7.65 3.93
CA ASN A 60 8.42 -8.52 4.27
C ASN A 60 7.98 -9.69 5.16
N PRO A 61 8.67 -10.84 5.09
CA PRO A 61 8.55 -11.92 6.08
C PRO A 61 8.87 -11.43 7.50
N SER A 62 8.30 -12.11 8.50
CA SER A 62 8.57 -11.78 9.91
C SER A 62 10.04 -12.00 10.27
N GLY A 63 10.65 -11.00 10.92
CA GLY A 63 12.04 -11.08 11.41
C GLY A 63 13.12 -10.98 10.33
N GLN A 64 12.75 -10.71 9.07
CA GLN A 64 13.69 -10.57 7.96
C GLN A 64 13.35 -9.33 7.14
N THR A 65 14.34 -8.76 6.46
CA THR A 65 14.12 -7.67 5.50
C THR A 65 14.65 -8.09 4.14
N ASN A 66 13.74 -8.27 3.19
CA ASN A 66 14.07 -8.26 1.77
C ASN A 66 13.94 -6.81 1.27
N VAL A 67 15.07 -6.22 0.87
CA VAL A 67 15.10 -4.83 0.43
C VAL A 67 14.33 -4.65 -0.89
N ASP A 68 14.40 -5.62 -1.80
CA ASP A 68 13.72 -5.55 -3.09
C ASP A 68 12.19 -5.58 -2.92
N GLU A 69 11.69 -6.41 -2.01
CA GLU A 69 10.26 -6.39 -1.63
C GLU A 69 9.88 -5.07 -0.97
N ALA A 70 10.73 -4.53 -0.08
CA ALA A 70 10.52 -3.25 0.57
C ALA A 70 10.43 -2.07 -0.41
N LEU A 71 11.21 -2.12 -1.50
CA LEU A 71 11.15 -1.12 -2.55
C LEU A 71 9.81 -1.13 -3.29
N ILE A 72 9.20 -2.30 -3.49
CA ILE A 72 7.89 -2.43 -4.16
C ILE A 72 6.80 -1.71 -3.37
N TYR A 73 6.49 -2.12 -2.14
CA TYR A 73 5.41 -1.50 -1.37
C TYR A 73 5.79 -0.11 -0.84
N GLY A 74 7.07 0.11 -0.52
CA GLY A 74 7.57 1.40 -0.05
C GLY A 74 7.42 2.48 -1.12
N SER A 75 7.62 2.14 -2.41
CA SER A 75 7.47 3.11 -3.50
C SER A 75 6.03 3.57 -3.65
N LYS A 76 5.05 2.66 -3.47
CA LYS A 76 3.62 2.98 -3.48
C LYS A 76 3.23 3.97 -2.37
N TYR A 77 3.82 3.84 -1.18
CA TYR A 77 3.50 4.71 -0.04
C TYR A 77 4.23 6.06 -0.05
N PHE A 78 5.49 6.07 -0.49
CA PHE A 78 6.42 7.17 -0.24
C PHE A 78 6.98 7.83 -1.49
N LEU A 79 6.77 7.26 -2.69
CA LEU A 79 7.29 7.76 -3.96
C LEU A 79 8.78 8.11 -3.84
N GLY A 80 9.18 9.29 -4.36
CA GLY A 80 10.55 9.79 -4.27
C GLY A 80 11.10 9.99 -2.85
N ASN A 81 10.25 9.96 -1.81
CA ASN A 81 10.73 10.07 -0.42
C ASN A 81 11.29 8.75 0.13
N LEU A 82 11.02 7.60 -0.50
CA LEU A 82 11.41 6.29 0.03
C LEU A 82 12.91 6.19 0.29
N LYS A 83 13.73 6.65 -0.66
CA LYS A 83 15.20 6.59 -0.56
C LYS A 83 15.70 7.29 0.69
N ARG A 84 15.19 8.49 0.98
CA ARG A 84 15.58 9.25 2.18
C ARG A 84 15.13 8.56 3.46
N LEU A 85 13.94 7.96 3.46
CA LEU A 85 13.43 7.21 4.61
C LEU A 85 14.31 5.99 4.93
N MET A 86 14.71 5.24 3.90
CA MET A 86 15.61 4.09 4.08
C MET A 86 16.99 4.51 4.61
N GLN A 87 17.54 5.63 4.12
CA GLN A 87 18.80 6.18 4.61
C GLN A 87 18.73 6.57 6.10
N VAL A 88 17.64 7.22 6.50
CA VAL A 88 17.42 7.58 7.91
C VAL A 88 17.27 6.33 8.77
N LYS A 89 16.47 5.34 8.34
CA LYS A 89 16.33 4.06 9.05
C LYS A 89 17.70 3.40 9.27
N ALA A 90 18.49 3.24 8.20
CA ALA A 90 19.82 2.63 8.29
C ALA A 90 20.82 3.40 9.18
N SER A 91 20.65 4.71 9.33
CA SER A 91 21.57 5.54 10.13
C SER A 91 21.26 5.51 11.63
N TYR A 92 19.98 5.34 12.00
CA TYR A 92 19.52 5.46 13.39
C TYR A 92 19.07 4.15 14.02
N ASP A 93 18.78 3.14 13.20
CA ASP A 93 18.39 1.81 13.64
C ASP A 93 18.88 0.78 12.59
N PRO A 94 20.18 0.43 12.62
CA PRO A 94 20.81 -0.49 11.67
C PRO A 94 20.23 -1.91 11.70
#